data_AF-A0A2P7YHY5-F1
#
_entry.id   AF-A0A2P7YHY5-F1
#
_cell.length_a   1.000
_cell.length_b   1.000
_cell.length_c   1.000
_cell.angle_alpha   90.00
_cell.angle_beta   90.00
_cell.angle_gamma   90.00
#
_symmetry.space_group_name_H-M   'P 1'
#
loop_
_entity.id
_entity.type
_entity.pdbx_description
1 polymer ?
#
loop_
_entity_poly.entity_id
_entity_poly.type
_entity_poly.pdbx_seq_one_letter_code
_entity_poly.pdbx_strand_id
1 'polypeptide(L)'
;MFSSRLPKPVHSNGEVIRVTLPKPETASTALIVESENFTPTQSSNDLQLSKSQDYTKSVLEATGGQTTAQMTYEDTVPLKKKYPYMKHHFPRYSLQTCPDPSLSECFEGTREVVQRLLAQQLGTEQKTATDETITYVPPSLDESEEQRGRTIQITTRQEDPMLPPKHKLRKNRHQDPSPPPPLLKKAPTEKVTKEIKDKWAIPSVVSNWSNNKGFSISLRKRQEAASGGQLAENATINVEKFSLLALALENADEQAREEIKIRNEERRVLAQKEQEEKERKLKELVTKTRDERDRSKRPRDDSGSSYNAYKRRAH
;
A
#
# COMPACT_ATOMS: atom_id res chain seq x y z
N MET A 1 1.79 -38.01 -17.03
CA MET A 1 2.82 -37.81 -18.06
C MET A 1 4.05 -37.25 -17.38
N PHE A 2 5.18 -37.96 -17.41
CA PHE A 2 6.47 -37.37 -17.05
C PHE A 2 6.88 -36.41 -18.15
N SER A 3 7.41 -35.24 -17.81
CA SER A 3 7.96 -34.32 -18.81
C SER A 3 9.02 -35.07 -19.62
N SER A 4 8.96 -35.01 -20.93
CA SER A 4 9.88 -35.72 -21.86
C SER A 4 11.33 -35.22 -21.79
N ARG A 5 11.64 -34.32 -20.86
CA ARG A 5 12.97 -33.71 -20.66
C ARG A 5 13.65 -34.10 -19.35
N LEU A 6 12.98 -34.88 -18.52
CA LEU A 6 13.65 -35.55 -17.42
C LEU A 6 14.02 -36.96 -17.90
N PRO A 7 15.27 -37.43 -17.66
CA PRO A 7 15.60 -38.83 -17.89
C PRO A 7 14.57 -39.69 -17.16
N LYS A 8 14.05 -40.72 -17.85
CA LYS A 8 13.07 -41.63 -17.25
C LYS A 8 13.72 -42.27 -16.02
N PRO A 9 13.05 -42.25 -14.85
CA PRO A 9 13.56 -42.94 -13.68
C PRO A 9 13.64 -44.44 -13.96
N VAL A 10 14.77 -45.05 -13.61
CA VAL A 10 15.13 -46.44 -13.96
C VAL A 10 14.12 -47.44 -13.37
N HIS A 11 13.36 -47.04 -12.36
CA HIS A 11 12.40 -47.90 -11.63
C HIS A 11 10.92 -47.67 -11.97
N SER A 12 10.58 -46.92 -13.03
CA SER A 12 9.19 -46.85 -13.49
C SER A 12 8.81 -48.07 -14.34
N ASN A 13 8.25 -49.12 -13.72
CA ASN A 13 7.68 -50.29 -14.43
C ASN A 13 6.33 -50.00 -15.14
N GLY A 14 6.01 -48.73 -15.39
CA GLY A 14 4.84 -48.36 -16.17
C GLY A 14 5.22 -48.24 -17.63
N GLU A 15 4.87 -49.24 -18.45
CA GLU A 15 4.72 -49.02 -19.89
C GLU A 15 3.92 -47.74 -20.11
N VAL A 16 4.42 -46.85 -20.96
CA VAL A 16 3.63 -45.72 -21.43
C VAL A 16 2.48 -46.33 -22.22
N ILE A 17 1.32 -46.49 -21.57
CA ILE A 17 0.10 -46.92 -22.23
C ILE A 17 -0.14 -45.90 -23.34
N ARG A 18 0.16 -46.29 -24.59
CA ARG A 18 -0.30 -45.57 -25.77
C ARG A 18 -1.82 -45.74 -25.78
N VAL A 19 -2.52 -44.77 -25.22
CA VAL A 19 -3.97 -44.69 -25.38
C VAL A 19 -4.22 -44.31 -26.84
N THR A 20 -4.30 -45.31 -27.72
CA THR A 20 -4.93 -45.18 -29.02
C THR A 20 -6.43 -45.13 -28.77
N LEU A 21 -7.02 -43.94 -28.92
CA LEU A 21 -8.47 -43.79 -28.89
C LEU A 21 -9.08 -44.66 -30.02
N PRO A 22 -10.04 -45.53 -29.74
CA PRO A 22 -10.78 -46.20 -30.79
C PRO A 22 -11.57 -45.15 -31.57
N LYS A 23 -11.44 -45.20 -32.90
CA LYS A 23 -12.24 -44.41 -33.84
C LYS A 23 -13.72 -44.77 -33.60
N PRO A 24 -14.64 -43.81 -33.42
CA PRO A 24 -16.05 -44.16 -33.23
C PRO A 24 -16.61 -44.72 -34.54
N GLU A 25 -16.82 -46.03 -34.58
CA GLU A 25 -17.67 -46.70 -35.57
C GLU A 25 -19.12 -46.70 -35.08
N THR A 26 -19.78 -45.55 -35.15
CA THR A 26 -21.24 -45.50 -35.14
C THR A 26 -21.71 -44.34 -36.00
N ALA A 27 -22.02 -44.65 -37.25
CA ALA A 27 -22.86 -43.79 -38.07
C ALA A 27 -24.22 -43.66 -37.37
N SER A 28 -24.56 -42.47 -36.91
CA SER A 28 -25.89 -42.17 -36.40
C SER A 28 -26.84 -42.05 -37.58
N THR A 29 -27.66 -43.06 -37.81
CA THR A 29 -28.86 -42.96 -38.66
C THR A 29 -29.93 -42.18 -37.90
N ALA A 30 -29.90 -40.86 -38.02
CA ALA A 30 -31.03 -40.01 -37.69
C ALA A 30 -31.69 -39.57 -39.00
N LEU A 31 -32.95 -39.98 -39.17
CA LEU A 31 -33.87 -39.57 -40.23
C LEU A 31 -33.93 -38.03 -40.30
N ILE A 32 -33.39 -37.46 -41.37
CA ILE A 32 -33.67 -36.09 -41.80
C ILE A 32 -34.29 -36.19 -43.19
N VAL A 33 -35.52 -35.72 -43.25
CA VAL A 33 -36.41 -35.64 -44.41
C VAL A 33 -35.75 -34.84 -45.54
N GLU A 34 -35.82 -35.36 -46.76
CA GLU A 34 -35.40 -34.69 -47.98
C GLU A 34 -36.18 -33.38 -48.18
N SER A 35 -35.46 -32.27 -48.33
CA SER A 35 -35.97 -31.06 -48.96
C SER A 35 -35.00 -30.65 -50.05
N GLU A 36 -35.57 -30.33 -51.20
CA GLU A 36 -34.90 -30.20 -52.48
C GLU A 36 -33.96 -29.00 -52.56
N ASN A 37 -32.85 -29.22 -53.29
CA ASN A 37 -32.10 -28.26 -54.10
C ASN A 37 -31.46 -27.05 -53.41
N PHE A 38 -30.22 -27.25 -52.95
CA PHE A 38 -29.20 -26.20 -52.98
C PHE A 38 -27.84 -26.79 -53.36
N THR A 39 -27.37 -26.51 -54.57
CA THR A 39 -26.02 -26.85 -55.02
C THR A 39 -25.10 -25.63 -54.86
N PRO A 40 -24.24 -25.56 -53.84
CA PRO A 40 -23.14 -24.60 -53.85
C PRO A 40 -22.04 -25.14 -54.74
N THR A 41 -21.73 -24.37 -55.78
CA THR A 41 -20.63 -24.55 -56.72
C THR A 41 -19.32 -24.82 -55.99
N GLN A 42 -18.64 -25.91 -56.34
CA GLN A 42 -17.33 -26.27 -55.77
C GLN A 42 -16.28 -25.20 -56.13
N SER A 43 -16.05 -24.26 -55.21
CA SER A 43 -14.78 -23.52 -55.20
C SER A 43 -13.70 -24.48 -54.69
N SER A 44 -12.74 -24.79 -55.54
CA SER A 44 -11.59 -25.65 -55.26
C SER A 44 -10.60 -25.00 -54.28
N ASN A 45 -11.04 -24.82 -53.03
CA ASN A 45 -10.21 -24.48 -51.87
C ASN A 45 -10.84 -25.03 -50.58
N ASP A 46 -11.41 -26.23 -50.63
CA ASP A 46 -11.69 -27.01 -49.42
C ASP A 46 -10.35 -27.53 -48.88
N LEU A 47 -9.63 -26.64 -48.18
CA LEU A 47 -8.58 -27.03 -47.25
C LEU A 47 -9.24 -27.97 -46.24
N GLN A 48 -9.11 -29.28 -46.47
CA GLN A 48 -9.49 -30.30 -45.50
C GLN A 48 -8.68 -30.09 -44.23
N LEU A 49 -9.24 -29.31 -43.31
CA LEU A 49 -8.75 -29.07 -41.96
C LEU A 49 -8.99 -30.34 -41.12
N SER A 50 -8.50 -31.48 -41.60
CA SER A 50 -8.65 -32.79 -40.95
C SER A 50 -7.67 -32.97 -39.78
N LYS A 51 -6.72 -32.04 -39.60
CA LYS A 51 -5.75 -32.03 -38.51
C LYS A 51 -5.88 -30.73 -37.73
N SER A 52 -6.03 -30.86 -36.41
CA SER A 52 -5.92 -29.73 -35.48
C SER A 52 -4.58 -29.03 -35.71
N GLN A 53 -4.61 -27.72 -35.97
CA GLN A 53 -3.38 -26.94 -36.18
C GLN A 53 -2.66 -26.75 -34.84
N ASP A 54 -1.42 -27.23 -34.77
CA ASP A 54 -0.55 -27.05 -33.60
C ASP A 54 0.03 -25.63 -33.55
N TYR A 55 -0.70 -24.68 -32.99
CA TYR A 55 -0.23 -23.30 -32.80
C TYR A 55 0.95 -23.17 -31.82
N THR A 56 1.27 -24.25 -31.11
CA THR A 56 2.37 -24.28 -30.13
C THR A 56 3.74 -24.13 -30.77
N LYS A 57 3.92 -24.67 -31.98
CA LYS A 57 5.22 -24.71 -32.67
C LYS A 57 5.73 -23.31 -33.01
N SER A 58 4.86 -22.42 -33.46
CA SER A 58 5.22 -21.04 -33.83
C SER A 58 5.73 -20.21 -32.66
N VAL A 59 5.16 -20.40 -31.46
CA VAL A 59 5.62 -19.69 -30.25
C VAL A 59 6.91 -20.30 -29.71
N LEU A 60 7.06 -21.62 -29.79
CA LEU A 60 8.29 -22.29 -29.40
C LEU A 60 9.47 -21.88 -30.29
N GLU A 61 9.25 -21.76 -31.60
CA GLU A 61 10.25 -21.29 -32.54
C GLU A 61 10.74 -19.87 -32.20
N ALA A 62 9.83 -18.96 -31.86
CA ALA A 62 10.18 -17.61 -31.40
C ALA A 62 10.99 -17.59 -30.08
N THR A 63 10.83 -18.61 -29.23
CA THR A 63 11.60 -18.76 -27.97
C THR A 63 12.89 -19.56 -28.11
N GLY A 64 13.26 -19.99 -29.33
CA GLY A 64 14.47 -20.78 -29.57
C GLY A 64 14.32 -22.29 -29.40
N GLY A 65 13.10 -22.84 -29.55
CA GLY A 65 12.78 -24.27 -29.71
C GLY A 65 13.06 -25.19 -28.50
N GLN A 66 13.84 -24.70 -27.55
CA GLN A 66 14.36 -25.44 -26.39
C GLN A 66 13.53 -25.23 -25.13
N THR A 67 12.38 -24.56 -25.17
CA THR A 67 11.50 -24.39 -23.99
C THR A 67 10.19 -25.15 -24.18
N THR A 68 9.54 -25.57 -23.09
CA THR A 68 8.16 -26.09 -23.15
C THR A 68 7.24 -24.96 -22.68
N ALA A 69 6.42 -24.42 -23.58
CA ALA A 69 5.42 -23.42 -23.23
C ALA A 69 4.09 -24.12 -22.89
N GLN A 70 3.47 -23.71 -21.78
CA GLN A 70 2.09 -24.10 -21.47
C GLN A 70 1.16 -23.22 -22.30
N MET A 71 0.33 -23.80 -23.15
CA MET A 71 -0.42 -23.03 -24.16
C MET A 71 -1.84 -23.55 -24.34
N THR A 72 -2.07 -24.81 -24.02
CA THR A 72 -3.33 -25.48 -24.28
C THR A 72 -4.28 -25.25 -23.12
N TYR A 73 -5.59 -25.22 -23.39
CA TYR A 73 -6.61 -25.18 -22.33
C TYR A 73 -6.40 -26.29 -21.29
N GLU A 74 -5.96 -27.45 -21.75
CA GLU A 74 -5.57 -28.61 -20.94
C GLU A 74 -4.50 -28.33 -19.86
N ASP A 75 -3.66 -27.31 -20.04
CA ASP A 75 -2.64 -26.91 -19.07
C ASP A 75 -3.25 -26.08 -17.92
N THR A 76 -4.45 -25.53 -18.10
CA THR A 76 -5.18 -24.75 -17.08
C THR A 76 -6.02 -25.62 -16.14
N VAL A 77 -6.26 -26.87 -16.53
CA VAL A 77 -7.08 -27.83 -15.77
C VAL A 77 -6.21 -28.43 -14.67
N PRO A 78 -6.59 -28.30 -13.38
CA PRO A 78 -5.84 -28.91 -12.29
C PRO A 78 -5.68 -30.42 -12.50
N LEU A 79 -4.48 -30.95 -12.23
CA LEU A 79 -4.16 -32.36 -12.47
C LEU A 79 -5.15 -33.33 -11.81
N LYS A 80 -5.59 -33.02 -10.58
CA LYS A 80 -6.61 -33.80 -9.85
C LYS A 80 -7.95 -33.89 -10.59
N LYS A 81 -8.32 -32.88 -11.38
CA LYS A 81 -9.53 -32.88 -12.20
C LYS A 81 -9.32 -33.60 -13.53
N LYS A 82 -8.14 -33.39 -14.13
CA LYS A 82 -7.76 -34.02 -15.40
C LYS A 82 -7.63 -35.55 -15.26
N TYR A 83 -7.12 -36.01 -14.13
CA TYR A 83 -6.92 -37.43 -13.83
C TYR A 83 -7.49 -37.76 -12.45
N PRO A 84 -8.82 -37.88 -12.30
CA PRO A 84 -9.48 -38.04 -11.00
C PRO A 84 -9.09 -39.35 -10.28
N TYR A 85 -8.86 -40.41 -11.04
CA TYR A 85 -8.51 -41.73 -10.50
C TYR A 85 -6.99 -41.96 -10.35
N MET A 86 -6.17 -41.02 -10.84
CA MET A 86 -4.71 -41.16 -10.78
C MET A 86 -4.21 -40.56 -9.46
N LYS A 87 -3.62 -41.39 -8.59
CA LYS A 87 -2.90 -40.87 -7.42
C LYS A 87 -1.67 -40.11 -7.90
N HIS A 88 -1.70 -38.80 -7.78
CA HIS A 88 -0.54 -37.97 -8.12
C HIS A 88 0.53 -38.11 -7.03
N HIS A 89 1.66 -38.71 -7.37
CA HIS A 89 2.82 -38.82 -6.50
C HIS A 89 3.83 -37.73 -6.87
N PHE A 90 4.02 -36.75 -5.99
CA PHE A 90 5.01 -35.67 -6.13
C PHE A 90 6.00 -35.71 -4.96
N PRO A 91 6.92 -36.69 -4.95
CA PRO A 91 7.91 -36.81 -3.89
C PRO A 91 8.86 -35.61 -3.94
N ARG A 92 9.18 -35.06 -2.76
CA ARG A 92 10.22 -34.04 -2.61
C ARG A 92 11.51 -34.74 -2.27
N TYR A 93 12.25 -35.13 -3.31
CA TYR A 93 13.53 -35.80 -3.12
C TYR A 93 14.59 -34.81 -2.64
N SER A 94 15.37 -35.24 -1.65
CA SER A 94 16.65 -34.64 -1.28
C SER A 94 17.78 -35.46 -1.90
N LEU A 95 19.01 -34.95 -1.90
CA LEU A 95 20.20 -35.68 -2.37
C LEU A 95 20.34 -37.06 -1.72
N GLN A 96 19.91 -37.22 -0.45
CA GLN A 96 20.00 -38.47 0.29
C GLN A 96 18.75 -39.35 0.16
N THR A 97 17.60 -38.74 -0.13
CA THR A 97 16.29 -39.43 -0.19
C THR A 97 15.93 -39.88 -1.60
N CYS A 98 16.62 -39.37 -2.63
CA CYS A 98 16.34 -39.74 -4.01
C CYS A 98 16.83 -41.18 -4.28
N PRO A 99 15.96 -42.07 -4.79
CA PRO A 99 16.37 -43.43 -5.15
C PRO A 99 17.16 -43.48 -6.47
N ASP A 100 17.00 -42.48 -7.33
CA ASP A 100 17.62 -42.43 -8.67
C ASP A 100 18.90 -41.56 -8.67
N PRO A 101 19.96 -41.95 -9.40
CA PRO A 101 21.20 -41.17 -9.52
C PRO A 101 21.04 -39.89 -10.36
N SER A 102 19.91 -39.72 -11.05
CA SER A 102 19.67 -38.56 -11.92
C SER A 102 19.76 -37.23 -11.17
N LEU A 103 19.38 -37.20 -9.89
CA LEU A 103 19.42 -35.98 -9.08
C LEU A 103 20.86 -35.64 -8.67
N SER A 104 21.70 -36.64 -8.38
CA SER A 104 23.14 -36.43 -8.12
C SER A 104 23.87 -35.98 -9.38
N GLU A 105 23.60 -36.59 -10.54
CA GLU A 105 24.21 -36.19 -11.81
C GLU A 105 23.86 -34.74 -12.18
N CYS A 106 22.57 -34.36 -12.06
CA CYS A 106 22.14 -32.97 -12.27
C CYS A 106 22.82 -32.02 -11.28
N PHE A 107 22.97 -32.41 -10.01
CA PHE A 107 23.63 -31.61 -9.00
C PHE A 107 25.11 -31.41 -9.32
N GLU A 108 25.82 -32.47 -9.69
CA GLU A 108 27.23 -32.43 -10.06
C GLU A 108 27.46 -31.58 -11.32
N GLY A 109 26.69 -31.81 -12.38
CA GLY A 109 26.77 -30.99 -13.60
C GLY A 109 26.47 -29.52 -13.34
N THR A 110 25.46 -29.21 -12.51
CA THR A 110 25.16 -27.82 -12.14
C THR A 110 26.28 -27.22 -11.29
N ARG A 111 26.82 -28.00 -10.34
CA ARG A 111 27.90 -27.59 -9.45
C ARG A 111 29.16 -27.25 -10.25
N GLU A 112 29.55 -28.08 -11.21
CA GLU A 112 30.71 -27.84 -12.08
C GLU A 112 30.55 -26.56 -12.89
N VAL A 113 29.38 -26.33 -13.50
CA VAL A 113 29.10 -25.11 -14.26
C VAL A 113 29.16 -23.87 -13.36
N VAL A 114 28.56 -23.92 -12.18
CA VAL A 114 28.58 -22.80 -11.23
C VAL A 114 29.99 -22.54 -10.71
N GLN A 115 30.75 -23.59 -10.38
CA GLN A 115 32.15 -23.45 -9.96
C GLN A 115 33.00 -22.81 -11.06
N ARG A 116 32.80 -23.19 -12.32
CA ARG A 116 33.47 -22.58 -13.47
C ARG A 116 33.12 -21.09 -13.63
N LEU A 117 31.83 -20.74 -13.50
CA LEU A 117 31.41 -19.33 -13.57
C LEU A 117 31.98 -18.50 -12.41
N LEU A 118 32.02 -19.06 -11.20
CA LEU A 118 32.63 -18.41 -10.04
C LEU A 118 34.13 -18.22 -10.22
N ALA A 119 34.84 -19.25 -10.70
CA ALA A 119 36.27 -19.17 -10.96
C ALA A 119 36.59 -18.14 -12.05
N GLN A 120 35.74 -18.04 -13.08
CA GLN A 120 35.84 -17.01 -14.11
C GLN A 120 35.59 -15.60 -13.54
N GLN A 121 34.62 -15.44 -12.63
CA GLN A 121 34.29 -14.14 -12.02
C GLN A 121 35.34 -13.69 -11.00
N LEU A 122 35.93 -14.61 -10.24
CA LEU A 122 37.04 -14.33 -9.31
C LEU A 122 38.39 -14.14 -10.02
N GLY A 123 38.49 -14.51 -11.30
CA GLY A 123 39.74 -14.44 -12.06
C GLY A 123 40.79 -15.47 -11.62
N THR A 124 40.38 -16.52 -10.90
CA THR A 124 41.26 -17.62 -10.46
C THR A 124 41.54 -18.63 -11.56
N GLU A 125 40.82 -18.56 -12.68
CA GLU A 125 41.06 -19.35 -13.89
C GLU A 125 42.39 -18.95 -14.53
N GLN A 126 43.46 -19.67 -14.20
CA GLN A 126 44.71 -19.62 -14.96
C GLN A 126 44.50 -20.41 -16.25
N LYS A 127 44.35 -19.71 -17.38
CA LYS A 127 44.40 -20.37 -18.70
C LYS A 127 45.78 -20.99 -18.86
N THR A 128 45.85 -22.32 -18.79
CA THR A 128 47.08 -23.04 -19.10
C THR A 128 47.42 -22.80 -20.56
N ALA A 129 48.66 -22.39 -20.84
CA ALA A 129 49.16 -22.22 -22.20
C ALA A 129 49.44 -23.61 -22.80
N THR A 130 48.38 -24.32 -23.16
CA THR A 130 48.45 -25.59 -23.88
C THR A 130 48.14 -25.34 -25.34
N ASP A 131 48.98 -25.86 -26.23
CA ASP A 131 48.75 -25.78 -27.66
C ASP A 131 47.64 -26.74 -28.08
N GLU A 132 46.54 -26.20 -28.61
CA GLU A 132 45.39 -26.99 -29.05
C GLU A 132 45.43 -27.18 -30.57
N THR A 133 45.58 -28.43 -31.01
CA THR A 133 45.59 -28.77 -32.44
C THR A 133 44.18 -29.20 -32.89
N ILE A 134 43.53 -28.39 -33.72
CA ILE A 134 42.17 -28.60 -34.22
C ILE A 134 42.21 -28.85 -35.73
N THR A 135 41.48 -29.85 -36.21
CA THR A 135 41.27 -30.09 -37.65
C THR A 135 40.03 -29.32 -38.13
N TYR A 136 40.24 -28.38 -39.05
CA TYR A 136 39.17 -27.60 -39.66
C TYR A 136 38.84 -28.13 -41.06
N VAL A 137 37.59 -28.50 -41.25
CA VAL A 137 37.03 -28.87 -42.55
C VAL A 137 36.16 -27.70 -43.03
N PRO A 138 36.54 -26.98 -44.11
CA PRO A 138 35.73 -25.87 -44.60
C PRO A 138 34.42 -26.38 -45.22
N PRO A 139 33.29 -25.68 -45.02
CA PRO A 139 31.97 -26.11 -45.49
C PRO A 139 31.76 -26.01 -47.01
N SER A 140 32.77 -25.54 -47.76
CA SER A 140 32.72 -25.31 -49.20
C SER A 140 33.45 -26.39 -50.03
N LEU A 141 33.82 -27.52 -49.42
CA LEU A 141 34.47 -28.64 -50.12
C LEU A 141 33.42 -29.65 -50.60
N ASP A 142 33.54 -30.09 -51.84
CA ASP A 142 32.77 -31.22 -52.38
C ASP A 142 33.24 -32.54 -51.71
N GLU A 143 32.31 -33.49 -51.50
CA GLU A 143 32.50 -34.79 -50.80
C GLU A 143 33.64 -35.67 -51.39
N SER A 144 34.22 -35.29 -52.52
CA SER A 144 35.33 -36.00 -53.16
C SER A 144 36.71 -35.66 -52.59
N GLU A 145 36.83 -34.61 -51.76
CA GLU A 145 38.10 -34.07 -51.24
C GLU A 145 38.13 -34.01 -49.69
N GLU A 146 37.49 -34.97 -49.00
CA GLU A 146 37.41 -35.04 -47.52
C GLU A 146 38.78 -35.11 -46.81
N GLN A 147 39.86 -35.40 -47.55
CA GLN A 147 41.21 -35.57 -47.02
C GLN A 147 42.02 -34.26 -46.93
N ARG A 148 41.47 -33.12 -47.36
CA ARG A 148 42.18 -31.82 -47.34
C ARG A 148 41.77 -30.89 -46.20
N GLY A 149 41.35 -31.46 -45.07
CA GLY A 149 41.15 -30.72 -43.82
C GLY A 149 42.43 -29.99 -43.40
N ARG A 150 42.32 -28.73 -42.96
CA ARG A 150 43.45 -27.94 -42.50
C ARG A 150 43.64 -28.16 -41.01
N THR A 151 44.81 -28.66 -40.61
CA THR A 151 45.17 -28.75 -39.19
C THR A 151 45.67 -27.38 -38.71
N ILE A 152 45.03 -26.82 -37.69
CA ILE A 152 45.32 -25.52 -37.11
C ILE A 152 45.77 -25.72 -35.67
N GLN A 153 46.93 -25.19 -35.31
CA GLN A 153 47.40 -25.12 -33.93
C GLN A 153 47.01 -23.74 -33.36
N ILE A 154 46.22 -23.75 -32.28
CA ILE A 154 45.78 -22.56 -31.58
C ILE A 154 46.61 -22.45 -30.29
N THR A 155 47.38 -21.36 -30.20
CA THR A 155 48.20 -21.03 -29.03
C THR A 155 47.69 -19.73 -28.40
N THR A 156 47.46 -19.73 -27.10
CA THR A 156 47.12 -18.53 -26.33
C THR A 156 48.35 -17.63 -26.21
N ARG A 157 48.28 -16.44 -26.80
CA ARG A 157 49.36 -15.44 -26.68
C ARG A 157 49.49 -14.97 -25.23
N GLN A 158 50.70 -15.03 -24.68
CA GLN A 158 51.01 -14.48 -23.36
C GLN A 158 50.80 -12.95 -23.36
N GLU A 159 50.01 -12.44 -22.41
CA GLU A 159 49.75 -11.00 -22.24
C GLU A 159 50.64 -10.40 -21.12
N ASP A 160 50.98 -9.13 -21.25
CA ASP A 160 51.80 -8.39 -20.27
C ASP A 160 50.95 -8.05 -19.01
N PRO A 161 51.38 -8.46 -17.80
CA PRO A 161 50.66 -8.17 -16.57
C PRO A 161 50.59 -6.67 -16.21
N MET A 162 51.48 -5.83 -16.76
CA MET A 162 51.50 -4.38 -16.50
C MET A 162 50.65 -3.59 -17.51
N LEU A 163 50.07 -4.25 -18.51
CA LEU A 163 49.28 -3.59 -19.53
C LEU A 163 47.90 -3.18 -18.99
N PRO A 164 47.47 -1.91 -19.15
CA PRO A 164 46.14 -1.50 -18.75
C PRO A 164 45.04 -2.09 -19.65
N PRO A 165 43.76 -2.06 -19.22
CA PRO A 165 42.63 -2.55 -20.02
C PRO A 165 42.55 -1.89 -21.40
N LYS A 166 42.59 -2.70 -22.47
CA LYS A 166 42.64 -2.24 -23.87
C LYS A 166 41.38 -1.48 -24.31
N HIS A 167 40.19 -1.90 -23.85
CA HIS A 167 38.90 -1.42 -24.38
C HIS A 167 38.07 -0.68 -23.33
N LYS A 168 37.43 0.42 -23.75
CA LYS A 168 36.44 1.14 -22.93
C LYS A 168 35.10 0.40 -22.99
N LEU A 169 34.56 0.03 -21.83
CA LEU A 169 33.24 -0.59 -21.72
C LEU A 169 32.14 0.44 -22.02
N ARG A 170 31.27 0.14 -22.99
CA ARG A 170 30.07 0.93 -23.28
C ARG A 170 28.86 0.31 -22.60
N LYS A 171 27.92 1.15 -22.15
CA LYS A 171 26.62 0.68 -21.65
C LYS A 171 25.76 0.21 -22.82
N ASN A 172 25.52 -1.09 -22.90
CA ASN A 172 24.64 -1.66 -23.91
C ASN A 172 23.18 -1.27 -23.60
N ARG A 173 22.36 -1.10 -24.65
CA ARG A 173 20.91 -1.04 -24.50
C ARG A 173 20.44 -2.40 -23.97
N HIS A 174 19.42 -2.40 -23.13
CA HIS A 174 18.80 -3.63 -22.64
C HIS A 174 18.36 -4.47 -23.84
N GLN A 175 18.72 -5.75 -23.82
CA GLN A 175 18.22 -6.72 -24.79
C GLN A 175 16.70 -6.79 -24.65
N ASP A 176 16.00 -6.90 -25.79
CA ASP A 176 14.56 -7.11 -25.77
C ASP A 176 14.27 -8.41 -24.98
N PRO A 177 13.27 -8.38 -24.08
CA PRO A 177 12.95 -9.55 -23.26
C PRO A 177 12.55 -10.73 -24.15
N SER A 178 12.74 -11.95 -23.64
CA SER A 178 12.13 -13.14 -24.25
C SER A 178 10.63 -12.90 -24.49
N PRO A 179 10.03 -13.44 -25.57
CA PRO A 179 8.63 -13.18 -25.88
C PRO A 179 7.76 -13.54 -24.65
N PRO A 180 6.73 -12.72 -24.37
CA PRO A 180 5.97 -12.87 -23.14
C PRO A 180 5.30 -14.25 -23.07
N PRO A 181 5.29 -14.90 -21.90
CA PRO A 181 4.61 -16.17 -21.76
C PRO A 181 3.09 -16.01 -22.00
N PRO A 182 2.43 -17.04 -22.52
CA PRO A 182 1.00 -17.01 -22.78
C PRO A 182 0.19 -16.79 -21.49
N LEU A 183 -0.85 -15.96 -21.57
CA LEU A 183 -1.73 -15.65 -20.45
C LEU A 183 -2.77 -16.76 -20.22
N LEU A 184 -2.40 -17.74 -19.40
CA LEU A 184 -3.27 -18.86 -19.01
C LEU A 184 -4.19 -18.48 -17.84
N LYS A 185 -5.08 -17.52 -18.03
CA LYS A 185 -6.08 -17.14 -17.03
C LYS A 185 -7.41 -17.80 -17.36
N LYS A 186 -8.08 -18.33 -16.33
CA LYS A 186 -9.49 -18.68 -16.45
C LYS A 186 -10.27 -17.42 -16.77
N ALA A 187 -11.19 -17.50 -17.73
CA ALA A 187 -12.07 -16.38 -18.02
C ALA A 187 -12.76 -15.95 -16.71
N PRO A 188 -12.79 -14.65 -16.38
CA PRO A 188 -13.56 -14.15 -15.25
C PRO A 188 -15.00 -14.64 -15.37
N THR A 189 -15.53 -15.26 -14.31
CA THR A 189 -16.88 -15.82 -14.30
C THR A 189 -17.94 -14.72 -14.37
N GLU A 190 -17.61 -13.53 -13.85
CA GLU A 190 -18.49 -12.37 -13.86
C GLU A 190 -18.01 -11.34 -14.88
N LYS A 191 -18.90 -10.99 -15.80
CA LYS A 191 -18.68 -9.85 -16.71
C LYS A 191 -18.72 -8.58 -15.88
N VAL A 192 -17.75 -7.70 -16.07
CA VAL A 192 -17.71 -6.40 -15.38
C VAL A 192 -18.96 -5.59 -15.75
N THR A 193 -19.92 -5.52 -14.83
CA THR A 193 -21.16 -4.74 -14.98
C THR A 193 -20.85 -3.25 -14.81
N LYS A 194 -21.76 -2.38 -15.31
CA LYS A 194 -21.61 -0.92 -15.16
C LYS A 194 -21.52 -0.52 -13.68
N GLU A 195 -22.34 -1.13 -12.85
CA GLU A 195 -22.35 -0.90 -11.39
C GLU A 195 -21.00 -1.18 -10.73
N ILE A 196 -20.30 -2.25 -11.14
CA ILE A 196 -18.97 -2.55 -10.61
C ILE A 196 -17.98 -1.47 -11.05
N LYS A 197 -18.02 -1.05 -12.33
CA LYS A 197 -17.14 0.03 -12.81
C LYS A 197 -17.37 1.33 -12.05
N ASP A 198 -18.62 1.68 -11.80
CA ASP A 198 -18.99 2.93 -11.13
C ASP A 198 -18.58 2.91 -9.65
N LYS A 199 -18.73 1.76 -8.96
CA LYS A 199 -18.23 1.58 -7.58
C LYS A 199 -16.72 1.76 -7.47
N TRP A 200 -15.98 1.38 -8.51
CA TRP A 200 -14.53 1.51 -8.57
C TRP A 200 -14.07 2.78 -9.31
N ALA A 201 -14.99 3.67 -9.68
CA ALA A 201 -14.65 4.95 -10.29
C ALA A 201 -14.09 5.90 -9.22
N ILE A 202 -12.76 6.02 -9.19
CA ILE A 202 -12.08 6.93 -8.26
C ILE A 202 -12.32 8.38 -8.71
N PRO A 203 -12.82 9.28 -7.84
CA PRO A 203 -13.04 10.68 -8.19
C PRO A 203 -11.73 11.40 -8.47
N SER A 204 -11.78 12.47 -9.27
CA SER A 204 -10.60 13.28 -9.57
C SER A 204 -10.04 13.95 -8.33
N VAL A 205 -8.72 13.86 -8.13
CA VAL A 205 -8.05 14.54 -7.01
C VAL A 205 -7.92 16.03 -7.31
N VAL A 206 -8.50 16.85 -6.45
CA VAL A 206 -8.31 18.31 -6.42
C VAL A 206 -7.62 18.66 -5.12
N SER A 207 -6.38 19.15 -5.21
CA SER A 207 -5.62 19.55 -4.02
C SER A 207 -5.81 21.03 -3.70
N ASN A 208 -5.75 21.41 -2.42
CA ASN A 208 -5.82 22.80 -2.00
C ASN A 208 -4.50 23.58 -2.22
N TRP A 209 -3.37 22.88 -2.26
CA TRP A 209 -2.04 23.51 -2.36
C TRP A 209 -1.46 23.53 -3.76
N SER A 210 -1.72 22.51 -4.58
CA SER A 210 -1.05 22.34 -5.88
C SER A 210 -2.03 22.25 -7.04
N ASN A 211 -1.72 22.99 -8.09
CA ASN A 211 -2.39 22.94 -9.39
C ASN A 211 -1.36 23.11 -10.50
N ASN A 212 -0.50 22.09 -10.69
CA ASN A 212 0.65 22.16 -11.60
C ASN A 212 0.24 22.46 -13.05
N LYS A 213 -0.95 22.02 -13.47
CA LYS A 213 -1.48 22.22 -14.82
C LYS A 213 -2.35 23.48 -14.94
N GLY A 214 -2.56 24.23 -13.86
CA GLY A 214 -3.32 25.49 -13.89
C GLY A 214 -4.80 25.32 -14.25
N PHE A 215 -5.43 24.18 -13.95
CA PHE A 215 -6.85 23.98 -14.26
C PHE A 215 -7.73 25.00 -13.56
N SER A 216 -8.73 25.54 -14.28
CA SER A 216 -9.79 26.36 -13.67
C SER A 216 -10.82 25.43 -13.02
N ILE A 217 -10.88 25.46 -11.70
CA ILE A 217 -11.72 24.57 -10.88
C ILE A 217 -12.77 25.42 -10.18
N SER A 218 -14.04 25.03 -10.30
CA SER A 218 -15.13 25.74 -9.60
C SER A 218 -14.96 25.63 -8.09
N LEU A 219 -15.42 26.67 -7.38
CA LEU A 219 -15.33 26.72 -5.91
C LEU A 219 -15.99 25.52 -5.24
N ARG A 220 -17.17 25.10 -5.73
CA ARG A 220 -17.89 23.92 -5.22
C ARG A 220 -17.03 22.65 -5.26
N LYS A 221 -16.38 22.35 -6.39
CA LYS A 221 -15.52 21.17 -6.52
C LYS A 221 -14.28 21.26 -5.63
N ARG A 222 -13.76 22.46 -5.40
CA ARG A 222 -12.63 22.68 -4.49
C ARG A 222 -13.05 22.52 -3.03
N GLN A 223 -14.23 23.00 -2.64
CA GLN A 223 -14.78 22.81 -1.29
C GLN A 223 -15.11 21.34 -1.02
N GLU A 224 -15.75 20.65 -1.97
CA GLU A 224 -16.04 19.22 -1.88
C GLU A 224 -14.76 18.40 -1.71
N ALA A 225 -13.69 18.74 -2.45
CA ALA A 225 -12.40 18.07 -2.31
C ALA A 225 -11.69 18.39 -0.99
N ALA A 226 -11.78 19.62 -0.49
CA ALA A 226 -11.22 20.03 0.80
C ALA A 226 -11.86 19.25 1.97
N SER A 227 -13.17 19.03 1.90
CA SER A 227 -13.91 18.27 2.90
C SER A 227 -13.88 16.76 2.66
N GLY A 228 -13.13 16.26 1.66
CA GLY A 228 -13.09 14.84 1.32
C GLY A 228 -14.45 14.24 0.95
N GLY A 229 -15.38 15.06 0.45
CA GLY A 229 -16.77 14.68 0.18
C GLY A 229 -17.63 14.55 1.43
N GLN A 230 -17.10 14.79 2.63
CA GLN A 230 -17.88 14.84 3.87
C GLN A 230 -18.63 16.18 3.94
N LEU A 231 -19.90 16.12 4.34
CA LEU A 231 -20.65 17.32 4.69
C LEU A 231 -19.98 17.95 5.92
N ALA A 232 -19.93 19.28 5.98
CA ALA A 232 -19.39 19.98 7.15
C ALA A 232 -20.09 19.44 8.41
N GLU A 233 -19.33 18.88 9.34
CA GLU A 233 -19.90 18.44 10.61
C GLU A 233 -20.44 19.68 11.33
N ASN A 234 -21.74 19.67 11.65
CA ASN A 234 -22.32 20.68 12.52
C ASN A 234 -21.70 20.44 13.90
N ALA A 235 -20.76 21.29 14.30
CA ALA A 235 -20.12 21.18 15.61
C ALA A 235 -21.21 21.17 16.70
N THR A 236 -21.42 20.01 17.31
CA THR A 236 -22.39 19.84 18.39
C THR A 236 -21.76 20.33 19.69
N ILE A 237 -22.25 21.45 20.21
CA ILE A 237 -21.79 21.99 21.50
C ILE A 237 -22.58 21.30 22.62
N ASN A 238 -21.92 21.00 23.73
CA ASN A 238 -22.55 20.46 24.95
C ASN A 238 -23.38 21.53 25.67
N VAL A 239 -24.56 21.86 25.13
CA VAL A 239 -25.39 22.99 25.60
C VAL A 239 -25.70 22.90 27.10
N GLU A 240 -26.02 21.73 27.62
CA GLU A 240 -26.40 21.53 29.03
C GLU A 240 -25.27 21.85 30.01
N LYS A 241 -24.03 21.42 29.72
CA LYS A 241 -22.90 21.66 30.64
C LYS A 241 -22.49 23.13 30.63
N PHE A 242 -22.50 23.74 29.45
CA PHE A 242 -22.18 25.16 29.32
C PHE A 242 -23.29 26.05 29.90
N SER A 243 -24.56 25.66 29.79
CA SER A 243 -25.66 26.40 30.43
C SER A 243 -25.62 26.25 31.95
N LEU A 244 -25.42 25.05 32.48
CA LEU A 244 -25.28 24.82 33.93
C LEU A 244 -24.09 25.59 34.50
N LEU A 245 -22.96 25.63 33.78
CA LEU A 245 -21.79 26.42 34.20
C LEU A 245 -22.11 27.92 34.20
N ALA A 246 -22.78 28.43 33.17
CA ALA A 246 -23.15 29.85 33.10
C ALA A 246 -24.08 30.24 34.25
N LEU A 247 -25.11 29.41 34.54
CA LEU A 247 -26.02 29.63 35.67
C LEU A 247 -25.32 29.55 37.02
N ALA A 248 -24.40 28.59 37.20
CA ALA A 248 -23.63 28.48 38.43
C ALA A 248 -22.76 29.72 38.69
N LEU A 249 -22.16 30.28 37.64
CA LEU A 249 -21.37 31.50 37.72
C LEU A 249 -22.23 32.74 38.00
N GLU A 250 -23.42 32.84 37.40
CA GLU A 250 -24.37 33.92 37.67
C GLU A 250 -24.83 33.91 39.14
N ASN A 251 -25.28 32.75 39.64
CA ASN A 251 -25.69 32.60 41.04
C ASN A 251 -24.55 32.91 42.02
N ALA A 252 -23.32 32.52 41.70
CA ALA A 252 -22.16 32.82 42.53
C ALA A 252 -21.85 34.33 42.58
N ASP A 253 -22.00 35.05 41.45
CA ASP A 253 -21.82 36.51 41.41
C ASP A 253 -22.90 37.25 42.22
N GLU A 254 -24.16 36.82 42.12
CA GLU A 254 -25.26 37.40 42.90
C GLU A 254 -25.02 37.23 44.42
N GLN A 255 -24.67 36.02 44.86
CA GLN A 255 -24.36 35.75 46.27
C GLN A 255 -23.17 36.59 46.77
N ALA A 256 -22.11 36.71 45.97
CA ALA A 256 -20.96 37.52 46.32
C ALA A 256 -21.33 39.01 46.48
N ARG A 257 -22.19 39.54 45.61
CA ARG A 257 -22.67 40.93 45.69
C ARG A 257 -23.54 41.16 46.92
N GLU A 258 -24.43 40.23 47.24
CA GLU A 258 -25.26 40.29 48.44
C GLU A 258 -24.43 40.25 49.71
N GLU A 259 -23.47 39.33 49.81
CA GLU A 259 -22.57 39.22 50.96
C GLU A 259 -21.76 40.52 51.17
N ILE A 260 -21.25 41.11 50.08
CA ILE A 260 -20.56 42.41 50.14
C ILE A 260 -21.50 43.51 50.63
N LYS A 261 -22.75 43.54 50.16
CA LYS A 261 -23.74 44.54 50.57
C LYS A 261 -24.06 44.42 52.07
N ILE A 262 -24.36 43.21 52.55
CA ILE A 262 -24.65 42.94 53.97
C ILE A 262 -23.44 43.33 54.83
N ARG A 263 -22.23 42.90 54.45
CA ARG A 263 -20.99 43.25 55.17
C ARG A 263 -20.77 44.76 55.24
N ASN A 264 -21.09 45.50 54.18
CA ASN A 264 -20.97 46.95 54.16
C ASN A 264 -22.04 47.63 55.04
N GLU A 265 -23.26 47.10 55.08
CA GLU A 265 -24.33 47.57 55.97
C GLU A 265 -23.99 47.33 57.44
N GLU A 266 -23.49 46.15 57.79
CA GLU A 266 -23.01 45.84 59.15
C GLU A 266 -21.87 46.75 59.59
N ARG A 267 -20.88 46.96 58.72
CA ARG A 267 -19.79 47.92 58.97
C ARG A 267 -20.31 49.33 59.20
N ARG A 268 -21.34 49.75 58.46
CA ARG A 268 -21.98 51.05 58.65
C ARG A 268 -22.70 51.13 60.00
N VAL A 269 -23.43 50.10 60.41
CA VAL A 269 -24.12 50.04 61.71
C VAL A 269 -23.12 50.05 62.87
N LEU A 270 -22.02 49.28 62.76
CA LEU A 270 -20.95 49.29 63.76
C LEU A 270 -20.29 50.68 63.87
N ALA A 271 -20.02 51.32 62.74
CA ALA A 271 -19.48 52.68 62.73
C ALA A 271 -20.45 53.70 63.36
N GLN A 272 -21.77 53.57 63.13
CA GLN A 272 -22.78 54.39 63.79
C GLN A 272 -22.83 54.14 65.30
N LYS A 273 -22.81 52.88 65.75
CA LYS A 273 -22.74 52.54 67.19
C LYS A 273 -21.47 53.08 67.84
N GLU A 274 -20.32 52.97 67.18
CA GLU A 274 -19.06 53.53 67.69
C GLU A 274 -19.12 55.06 67.77
N GLN A 275 -19.79 55.73 66.83
CA GLN A 275 -20.06 57.17 66.88
C GLN A 275 -21.00 57.52 68.06
N GLU A 276 -22.10 56.79 68.23
CA GLU A 276 -23.06 56.98 69.34
C GLU A 276 -22.40 56.77 70.71
N GLU A 277 -21.54 55.75 70.87
CA GLU A 277 -20.78 55.51 72.10
C GLU A 277 -19.78 56.65 72.38
N LYS A 278 -19.10 57.16 71.35
CA LYS A 278 -18.22 58.33 71.47
C LYS A 278 -19.00 59.56 71.90
N GLU A 279 -20.17 59.82 71.31
CA GLU A 279 -21.06 60.92 71.69
C GLU A 279 -21.58 60.78 73.13
N ARG A 280 -22.00 59.58 73.53
CA ARG A 280 -22.43 59.31 74.91
C ARG A 280 -21.30 59.56 75.91
N LYS A 281 -20.10 59.06 75.63
CA LYS A 281 -18.91 59.28 76.47
C LYS A 281 -18.55 60.76 76.59
N LEU A 282 -18.65 61.51 75.48
CA LEU A 282 -18.50 62.96 75.47
C LEU A 282 -19.55 63.65 76.35
N LYS A 283 -20.82 63.22 76.29
CA LYS A 283 -21.90 63.77 77.10
C LYS A 283 -21.71 63.51 78.59
N GLU A 284 -21.32 62.29 78.98
CA GLU A 284 -21.02 61.93 80.38
C GLU A 284 -19.84 62.75 80.95
N LEU A 285 -18.80 62.99 80.15
CA LEU A 285 -17.70 63.89 80.54
C LEU A 285 -18.19 65.33 80.75
N VAL A 286 -19.03 65.85 79.85
CA VAL A 286 -19.61 67.20 79.98
C VAL A 286 -20.47 67.33 81.23
N THR A 287 -21.36 66.37 81.52
CA THR A 287 -22.20 66.41 82.74
C THR A 287 -21.33 66.37 83.99
N LYS A 288 -20.31 65.50 84.03
CA LYS A 288 -19.38 65.42 85.16
C LYS A 288 -18.63 66.74 85.39
N THR A 289 -18.13 67.38 84.33
CA THR A 289 -17.47 68.70 84.45
C THR A 289 -18.43 69.80 84.94
N ARG A 290 -19.71 69.72 84.57
CA ARG A 290 -20.74 70.66 85.04
C ARG A 290 -21.06 70.43 86.53
N ASP A 291 -21.21 69.18 86.95
CA ASP A 291 -21.46 68.83 88.35
C ASP A 291 -20.28 69.22 89.26
N GLU A 292 -19.03 69.08 88.80
CA GLU A 292 -17.83 69.56 89.51
C GLU A 292 -17.81 71.11 89.62
N ARG A 293 -18.28 71.81 88.58
CA ARG A 293 -18.45 73.27 88.61
C ARG A 293 -19.57 73.71 89.57
N ASP A 294 -20.64 72.95 89.68
CA ASP A 294 -21.76 73.26 90.58
C ASP A 294 -21.42 72.91 92.04
N ARG A 295 -20.65 71.84 92.31
CA ARG A 295 -20.13 71.54 93.67
C ARG A 295 -19.12 72.56 94.18
N SER A 296 -18.36 73.21 93.30
CA SER A 296 -17.45 74.31 93.66
C SER A 296 -18.18 75.64 93.90
N LYS A 297 -19.50 75.71 93.68
CA LYS A 297 -20.34 76.88 93.95
C LYS A 297 -21.29 76.64 95.14
N ARG A 298 -20.79 76.83 96.36
CA ARG A 298 -21.63 77.25 97.51
C ARG A 298 -22.19 78.65 97.24
N PRO A 299 -23.38 79.02 97.77
CA PRO A 299 -24.12 80.18 97.31
C PRO A 299 -23.39 81.45 97.72
N ARG A 300 -22.94 82.20 96.72
CA ARG A 300 -22.66 83.63 96.87
C ARG A 300 -23.76 84.36 96.14
N ASP A 301 -24.43 85.15 96.95
CA ASP A 301 -25.57 85.97 96.65
C ASP A 301 -25.32 86.95 95.51
N ASP A 302 -26.44 87.29 94.90
CA ASP A 302 -26.81 88.61 94.42
C ASP A 302 -26.41 89.12 93.03
N SER A 303 -27.50 89.49 92.35
CA SER A 303 -27.78 90.53 91.36
C SER A 303 -26.73 90.96 90.32
N GLY A 304 -27.21 91.09 89.08
CA GLY A 304 -26.46 91.86 88.08
C GLY A 304 -26.98 91.78 86.66
N SER A 305 -28.09 92.48 86.42
CA SER A 305 -28.36 93.24 85.19
C SER A 305 -28.44 92.49 83.84
N SER A 306 -29.68 92.47 83.33
CA SER A 306 -30.04 92.53 81.91
C SER A 306 -29.11 93.47 81.13
N TYR A 307 -28.53 92.98 80.02
CA TYR A 307 -28.20 93.81 78.86
C TYR A 307 -28.27 92.97 77.56
N ASN A 308 -29.11 93.45 76.66
CA ASN A 308 -29.28 93.03 75.27
C ASN A 308 -27.96 92.91 74.49
N ALA A 309 -27.87 91.93 73.57
CA ALA A 309 -27.21 92.13 72.28
C ALA A 309 -27.54 91.03 71.27
N TYR A 310 -28.28 91.44 70.25
CA TYR A 310 -28.37 90.78 68.94
C TYR A 310 -26.98 90.47 68.34
N LYS A 311 -26.80 89.29 67.73
CA LYS A 311 -26.05 89.21 66.46
C LYS A 311 -26.34 87.95 65.63
N ARG A 312 -26.59 88.23 64.35
CA ARG A 312 -26.77 87.35 63.19
C ARG A 312 -25.51 86.55 62.84
N ARG A 313 -25.70 85.40 62.18
CA ARG A 313 -25.07 84.94 60.89
C ARG A 313 -25.47 83.47 60.69
N ALA A 314 -26.11 83.02 59.61
CA ALA A 314 -25.74 83.02 58.18
C ALA A 314 -24.39 82.31 57.91
N HIS A 315 -24.46 81.01 57.59
CA HIS A 315 -24.04 80.40 56.32
C HIS A 315 -24.60 78.98 56.23
#